data_AF-W8YH14-F1
#
_entry.id   AF-W8YH14-F1
#
_cell.length_a   1.000
_cell.length_b   1.000
_cell.length_c   1.000
_cell.angle_alpha   90.00
_cell.angle_beta   90.00
_cell.angle_gamma   90.00
#
_symmetry.space_group_name_H-M   'P 1'
#
loop_
_entity.id
_entity.type
_entity.pdbx_description
1 polymer ?
#
loop_
_entity_poly.entity_id
_entity_poly.type
_entity_poly.pdbx_seq_one_letter_code
_entity_poly.pdbx_strand_id
1 'polypeptide(L)'
;MTTMLTTLDKVKKKLQIPNEDESQDDLLQMMIEAASQSIEAYCRRTFRLQEYTERRSGSSQAYLELKNYPILDVSSVKVGGTLVTDAEILPEKGMLLRPGGVWASGIENVEVTYQAGYVLPADADHEDSVTLPRPLEVACIMYAMDLFKGSTAFESERIADYSVKYQVAKESGSLPPHIQALISPYVGRWAV
;
A
#
# COMPACT_ATOMS: atom_id res chain seq x y z
N MET A 1 11.26 -3.03 -7.78
CA MET A 1 10.44 -1.96 -8.38
C MET A 1 9.85 -1.17 -7.23
N THR A 2 9.93 0.16 -7.27
CA THR A 2 9.37 1.01 -6.22
C THR A 2 7.87 1.19 -6.46
N THR A 3 7.03 0.99 -5.43
CA THR A 3 5.59 1.19 -5.54
C THR A 3 5.25 2.67 -5.49
N MET A 4 4.52 3.18 -6.49
CA MET A 4 4.04 4.57 -6.53
C MET A 4 2.52 4.62 -6.58
N LEU A 5 1.88 5.19 -5.55
CA LEU A 5 0.42 5.30 -5.44
C LEU A 5 -0.17 6.49 -6.23
N THR A 6 0.68 7.30 -6.88
CA THR A 6 0.31 8.42 -7.76
C THR A 6 1.41 8.61 -8.81
N THR A 7 1.18 9.49 -9.79
CA THR A 7 2.19 9.90 -10.77
C THR A 7 2.78 11.27 -10.45
N LEU A 8 3.96 11.55 -11.02
CA LEU A 8 4.63 12.85 -10.96
C LEU A 8 3.73 13.97 -11.50
N ASP A 9 3.15 13.79 -12.69
CA ASP A 9 2.25 14.74 -13.33
C ASP A 9 1.07 15.14 -12.43
N LYS A 10 0.48 14.17 -11.72
CA LYS A 10 -0.65 14.43 -10.82
C LYS A 10 -0.22 15.28 -9.62
N VAL A 11 1.00 15.09 -9.12
CA VAL A 11 1.57 15.90 -8.04
C VAL A 11 1.96 17.30 -8.54
N LYS A 12 2.64 17.42 -9.69
CA LYS A 12 2.96 18.71 -10.33
C LYS A 12 1.71 19.56 -10.55
N LYS A 13 0.68 18.97 -11.13
CA LYS A 13 -0.63 19.62 -11.33
C LYS A 13 -1.22 20.16 -10.02
N LYS A 14 -1.07 19.41 -8.92
CA LYS A 14 -1.59 19.82 -7.61
C LYS A 14 -0.76 20.95 -6.97
N LEU A 15 0.54 20.98 -7.24
CA LEU A 15 1.46 22.04 -6.83
C LEU A 15 1.45 23.25 -7.77
N GLN A 16 0.69 23.21 -8.87
CA GLN A 16 0.66 24.24 -9.92
C GLN A 16 2.03 24.43 -10.60
N ILE A 17 2.82 23.36 -10.69
CA ILE A 17 4.08 23.31 -11.44
C ILE A 17 3.74 22.84 -12.87
N PRO A 18 4.19 23.53 -13.93
CA PRO A 18 4.03 23.08 -15.31
C PRO A 18 4.68 21.71 -15.53
N ASN A 19 4.09 20.84 -16.36
CA ASN A 19 4.64 19.50 -16.56
C ASN A 19 6.03 19.54 -17.23
N GLU A 20 6.28 20.56 -18.04
CA GLU A 20 7.54 20.82 -18.75
C GLU A 20 8.65 21.32 -17.81
N ASP A 21 8.32 21.75 -16.60
CA ASP A 21 9.32 22.10 -15.59
C ASP A 21 9.80 20.83 -14.89
N GLU A 22 10.99 20.37 -15.28
CA GLU A 22 11.62 19.16 -14.75
C GLU A 22 12.57 19.43 -13.58
N SER A 23 12.68 20.69 -13.12
CA SER A 23 13.71 21.11 -12.14
C SER A 23 13.57 20.47 -10.76
N GLN A 24 12.39 19.92 -10.44
CA GLN A 24 12.06 19.33 -9.14
C GLN A 24 11.66 17.85 -9.26
N ASP A 25 11.82 17.23 -10.43
CA ASP A 25 11.24 15.91 -10.73
C ASP A 25 11.82 14.81 -9.86
N ASP A 26 13.15 14.78 -9.74
CA ASP A 26 13.85 13.83 -8.88
C ASP A 26 13.39 13.95 -7.42
N LEU A 27 13.25 15.18 -6.93
CA LEU A 27 12.82 15.44 -5.56
C LEU A 27 11.36 15.03 -5.35
N LEU A 28 10.46 15.40 -6.26
CA LEU A 28 9.05 15.02 -6.21
C LEU A 28 8.87 13.51 -6.31
N GLN A 29 9.65 12.83 -7.16
CA GLN A 29 9.62 11.37 -7.26
C GLN A 29 10.04 10.72 -5.94
N MET A 30 11.13 11.18 -5.31
CA MET A 30 11.53 10.70 -3.98
C MET A 30 10.43 10.91 -2.93
N MET A 31 9.73 12.05 -2.95
CA MET A 31 8.62 12.32 -2.02
C MET A 31 7.40 11.42 -2.28
N ILE A 32 7.08 11.13 -3.54
CA ILE A 32 6.02 10.18 -3.92
C ILE A 32 6.35 8.77 -3.43
N GLU A 33 7.58 8.33 -3.60
CA GLU A 33 8.04 7.02 -3.14
C GLU A 33 7.97 6.92 -1.61
N ALA A 34 8.49 7.92 -0.90
CA ALA A 34 8.44 7.98 0.56
C ALA A 34 6.99 7.98 1.08
N ALA A 35 6.11 8.77 0.46
CA ALA A 35 4.70 8.81 0.82
C ALA A 35 4.00 7.47 0.58
N SER A 36 4.24 6.85 -0.58
CA SER A 36 3.68 5.54 -0.94
C SER A 36 4.09 4.46 0.06
N GLN A 37 5.38 4.38 0.37
CA GLN A 37 5.91 3.41 1.34
C GLN A 37 5.33 3.62 2.75
N SER A 38 5.15 4.88 3.16
CA SER A 38 4.61 5.21 4.48
C SER A 38 3.13 4.84 4.60
N ILE A 39 2.35 5.05 3.54
CA ILE A 39 0.94 4.65 3.46
C ILE A 39 0.79 3.12 3.49
N GLU A 40 1.61 2.40 2.71
CA GLU A 40 1.61 0.93 2.72
C GLU A 40 2.04 0.36 4.07
N ALA A 41 3.07 0.95 4.71
CA ALA A 41 3.51 0.57 6.05
C ALA A 41 2.40 0.77 7.10
N TYR A 42 1.71 1.91 7.05
CA TYR A 42 0.58 2.19 7.94
C TYR A 42 -0.59 1.22 7.70
N CYS A 43 -0.93 0.96 6.44
CA CYS A 43 -1.99 0.02 6.07
C CYS A 43 -1.58 -1.45 6.23
N ARG A 44 -0.29 -1.70 6.50
CA ARG A 44 0.34 -3.01 6.66
C ARG A 44 0.24 -3.93 5.43
N ARG A 45 -0.07 -3.40 4.25
CA ARG A 45 -0.23 -4.16 2.99
C ARG A 45 0.31 -3.40 1.81
N THR A 46 0.53 -4.12 0.73
CA THR A 46 0.89 -3.55 -0.56
C THR A 46 -0.37 -3.38 -1.41
N PHE A 47 -0.48 -2.27 -2.12
CA PHE A 47 -1.64 -1.94 -2.95
C PHE A 47 -1.47 -2.31 -4.41
N ARG A 48 -0.25 -2.56 -4.88
CA ARG A 48 0.04 -2.92 -6.28
C ARG A 48 -0.60 -4.25 -6.66
N LEU A 49 -1.19 -4.33 -7.86
CA LEU A 49 -1.65 -5.57 -8.45
C LEU A 49 -0.45 -6.43 -8.85
N GLN A 50 -0.27 -7.56 -8.18
CA GLN A 50 0.77 -8.56 -8.51
C GLN A 50 0.42 -9.93 -7.95
N GLU A 51 1.23 -10.92 -8.30
CA GLU A 51 1.19 -12.23 -7.65
C GLU A 51 1.87 -12.17 -6.29
N TYR A 52 1.21 -12.73 -5.29
CA TYR A 52 1.70 -12.91 -3.94
C TYR A 52 1.75 -14.39 -3.61
N THR A 53 2.79 -14.79 -2.89
CA THR A 53 2.82 -16.08 -2.20
C THR A 53 3.02 -15.79 -0.72
N GLU A 54 2.11 -16.28 0.11
CA GLU A 54 2.22 -16.15 1.56
C GLU A 54 1.79 -17.42 2.27
N ARG A 55 2.24 -17.53 3.51
CA ARG A 55 1.80 -18.57 4.43
C ARG A 55 0.90 -17.97 5.48
N ARG A 56 -0.10 -18.76 5.88
CA ARG A 56 -1.11 -18.40 6.86
C ARG A 56 -1.33 -19.56 7.81
N SER A 57 -1.64 -19.19 9.04
CA SER A 57 -2.01 -20.15 10.07
C SER A 57 -3.49 -20.46 9.96
N GLY A 58 -3.82 -21.75 9.79
CA GLY A 58 -5.22 -22.18 9.88
C GLY A 58 -5.74 -22.00 11.31
N SER A 59 -7.03 -21.69 11.45
CA SER A 59 -7.66 -21.34 12.73
C SER A 59 -8.83 -22.25 13.12
N SER A 60 -9.00 -23.39 12.43
CA SER A 60 -10.20 -24.22 12.51
C SER A 60 -11.50 -23.46 12.20
N GLN A 61 -11.41 -22.34 11.49
CA GLN A 61 -12.54 -21.59 10.95
C GLN A 61 -12.68 -21.83 9.45
N ALA A 62 -13.84 -21.48 8.89
CA ALA A 62 -14.11 -21.58 7.46
C ALA A 62 -13.43 -20.45 6.66
N TYR A 63 -12.99 -19.38 7.32
CA TYR A 63 -12.36 -18.22 6.69
C TYR A 63 -10.85 -18.21 6.93
N LEU A 64 -10.10 -17.85 5.89
CA LEU A 64 -8.67 -17.60 5.93
C LEU A 64 -8.41 -16.19 5.42
N GLU A 65 -7.76 -15.34 6.21
CA GLU A 65 -7.43 -13.97 5.84
C GLU A 65 -6.10 -13.92 5.07
N LEU A 66 -6.08 -13.18 3.97
CA LEU A 66 -4.91 -12.88 3.15
C LEU A 66 -4.50 -11.41 3.35
N LYS A 67 -3.23 -11.10 3.07
CA LYS A 67 -2.68 -9.76 3.33
C LYS A 67 -3.21 -8.72 2.37
N ASN A 68 -3.15 -9.05 1.08
CA ASN A 68 -3.37 -8.11 0.00
C ASN A 68 -4.71 -8.41 -0.65
N TYR A 69 -5.44 -7.34 -0.96
CA TYR A 69 -6.79 -7.41 -1.53
C TYR A 69 -7.09 -6.11 -2.28
N PRO A 70 -8.01 -6.09 -3.25
CA PRO A 70 -8.93 -7.17 -3.64
C PRO A 70 -8.21 -8.36 -4.26
N ILE A 71 -8.71 -9.57 -4.00
CA ILE A 71 -8.19 -10.80 -4.61
C ILE A 71 -8.81 -10.94 -6.00
N LEU A 72 -7.97 -10.98 -7.03
CA LEU A 72 -8.39 -11.16 -8.43
C LEU A 72 -8.51 -12.64 -8.79
N ASP A 73 -7.50 -13.43 -8.45
CA ASP A 73 -7.45 -14.85 -8.75
C ASP A 73 -6.57 -15.61 -7.72
N VAL A 74 -6.81 -16.91 -7.57
CA VAL A 74 -6.02 -17.79 -6.69
C VAL A 74 -5.42 -18.93 -7.51
N SER A 75 -4.12 -18.85 -7.74
CA SER A 75 -3.37 -19.84 -8.50
C SER A 75 -3.24 -21.19 -7.77
N SER A 76 -3.05 -21.18 -6.44
CA SER A 76 -2.84 -22.40 -5.66
C SER A 76 -3.12 -22.18 -4.17
N VAL A 77 -3.75 -23.17 -3.53
CA VAL A 77 -3.86 -23.25 -2.07
C VAL A 77 -3.40 -24.63 -1.59
N LYS A 78 -2.48 -24.68 -0.63
CA LYS A 78 -1.97 -25.95 -0.06
C LYS A 78 -2.04 -25.93 1.46
N VAL A 79 -2.53 -27.00 2.06
CA VAL A 79 -2.54 -27.21 3.52
C VAL A 79 -1.59 -28.36 3.83
N GLY A 80 -0.50 -28.09 4.56
CA GLY A 80 0.52 -29.10 4.87
C GLY A 80 1.11 -29.76 3.61
N GLY A 81 1.22 -29.01 2.51
CA GLY A 81 1.69 -29.51 1.21
C GLY A 81 0.63 -30.21 0.34
N THR A 82 -0.58 -30.42 0.86
CA THR A 82 -1.69 -31.02 0.09
C THR A 82 -2.53 -29.94 -0.58
N LEU A 83 -2.78 -30.07 -1.89
CA LEU A 83 -3.59 -29.14 -2.67
C LEU A 83 -5.05 -29.11 -2.18
N VAL A 84 -5.59 -27.90 -2.04
CA VAL A 84 -6.98 -27.60 -1.71
C VAL A 84 -7.62 -26.92 -2.93
N THR A 85 -8.79 -27.41 -3.35
CA THR A 85 -9.46 -26.98 -4.59
C THR A 85 -10.89 -26.48 -4.37
N ASP A 86 -11.40 -26.62 -3.15
CA ASP A 86 -12.73 -26.19 -2.70
C ASP A 86 -12.73 -24.80 -2.07
N ALA A 87 -11.69 -23.98 -2.27
CA ALA A 87 -11.62 -22.64 -1.71
C ALA A 87 -12.39 -21.64 -2.60
N GLU A 88 -13.31 -20.88 -2.01
CA GLU A 88 -14.02 -19.77 -2.63
C GLU A 88 -13.40 -18.42 -2.26
N ILE A 89 -13.29 -17.53 -3.23
CA ILE A 89 -12.69 -16.20 -3.03
C ILE A 89 -13.76 -15.23 -2.51
N LEU A 90 -13.42 -14.45 -1.48
CA LEU A 90 -14.15 -13.27 -1.05
C LEU A 90 -13.30 -12.02 -1.35
N PRO A 91 -13.40 -11.46 -2.58
CA PRO A 91 -12.39 -10.55 -3.13
C PRO A 91 -12.11 -9.33 -2.27
N GLU A 92 -13.17 -8.56 -1.97
CA GLU A 92 -13.08 -7.29 -1.25
C GLU A 92 -12.76 -7.45 0.24
N LYS A 93 -12.97 -8.66 0.79
CA LYS A 93 -12.65 -8.96 2.19
C LYS A 93 -11.22 -9.46 2.36
N GLY A 94 -10.52 -9.78 1.26
CA GLY A 94 -9.21 -10.41 1.31
C GLY A 94 -9.26 -11.77 2.02
N MET A 95 -10.31 -12.56 1.78
CA MET A 95 -10.50 -13.84 2.47
C MET A 95 -10.73 -14.99 1.50
N LEU A 96 -10.32 -16.19 1.90
CA LEU A 96 -10.77 -17.44 1.30
C LEU A 96 -11.78 -18.11 2.23
N LEU A 97 -12.92 -18.50 1.68
CA LEU A 97 -13.93 -19.31 2.32
C LEU A 97 -13.73 -20.77 1.92
N ARG A 98 -13.91 -21.69 2.86
CA ARG A 98 -13.97 -23.12 2.58
C ARG A 98 -15.40 -23.64 2.81
N PRO A 99 -16.24 -23.77 1.76
CA PRO A 99 -17.62 -24.20 1.91
C PRO A 99 -17.69 -25.63 2.46
N GLY A 100 -18.43 -25.82 3.55
CA GLY A 100 -18.58 -27.15 4.18
C GLY A 100 -17.32 -27.69 4.87
N GLY A 101 -16.27 -26.88 5.03
CA GLY A 101 -15.01 -27.27 5.65
C GLY A 101 -14.40 -26.20 6.54
N VAL A 102 -13.22 -26.51 7.07
CA VAL A 102 -12.42 -25.57 7.86
C VAL A 102 -10.96 -25.59 7.40
N TRP A 103 -10.26 -24.49 7.62
CA TRP A 103 -8.81 -24.42 7.51
C TRP A 103 -8.20 -25.08 8.74
N ALA A 104 -7.61 -26.27 8.55
CA ALA A 104 -7.06 -27.07 9.65
C ALA A 104 -6.06 -26.24 10.46
N SER A 105 -6.23 -26.25 11.79
CA SER A 105 -5.36 -25.48 12.68
C SER A 105 -3.89 -25.89 12.53
N GLY A 106 -3.02 -24.90 12.43
CA GLY A 106 -1.59 -25.08 12.32
C GLY A 106 -0.89 -23.74 12.09
N ILE A 107 0.38 -23.66 12.46
CA ILE A 107 1.17 -22.45 12.29
C ILE A 107 1.73 -22.44 10.88
N GLU A 108 1.45 -21.38 10.11
CA GLU A 108 1.98 -21.16 8.75
C GLU A 108 1.80 -22.38 7.84
N ASN A 109 0.74 -23.15 8.07
CA ASN A 109 0.51 -24.45 7.44
C ASN A 109 -0.28 -24.35 6.14
N VAL A 110 -0.88 -23.19 5.87
CA VAL A 110 -1.61 -22.90 4.63
C VAL A 110 -0.75 -22.01 3.74
N GLU A 111 -0.32 -22.52 2.60
CA GLU A 111 0.43 -21.77 1.58
C GLU A 111 -0.53 -21.37 0.46
N VAL A 112 -0.60 -20.07 0.16
CA VAL A 112 -1.51 -19.52 -0.85
C VAL A 112 -0.69 -18.71 -1.85
N THR A 113 -0.85 -19.01 -3.13
CA THR A 113 -0.37 -18.19 -4.25
C THR A 113 -1.57 -17.60 -4.96
N TYR A 114 -1.61 -16.27 -5.08
CA TYR A 114 -2.78 -15.54 -5.54
C TYR A 114 -2.40 -14.19 -6.15
N GLN A 115 -3.23 -13.67 -7.06
CA GLN A 115 -3.11 -12.34 -7.63
C GLN A 115 -4.06 -11.39 -6.89
N ALA A 116 -3.53 -10.27 -6.38
CA ALA A 116 -4.33 -9.30 -5.64
C ALA A 116 -3.78 -7.88 -5.75
N GLY A 117 -4.60 -6.90 -5.36
CA GLY A 117 -4.24 -5.49 -5.32
C GLY A 117 -4.93 -4.69 -6.43
N TYR A 118 -4.37 -3.52 -6.72
CA TYR A 118 -4.91 -2.52 -7.61
C TYR A 118 -3.91 -2.16 -8.71
N VAL A 119 -4.42 -1.88 -9.90
CA VAL A 119 -3.62 -1.25 -10.95
C VAL A 119 -3.38 0.18 -10.49
N LEU A 120 -2.11 0.50 -10.21
CA LEU A 120 -1.70 1.80 -9.70
C LEU A 120 -1.61 2.81 -10.85
N PRO A 121 -1.74 4.12 -10.57
CA PRO A 121 -1.56 5.16 -11.59
C PRO A 121 -0.24 5.08 -12.35
N ALA A 122 0.86 4.71 -11.68
CA ALA A 122 2.17 4.58 -12.30
C ALA A 122 2.37 3.28 -13.10
N ASP A 123 1.46 2.30 -12.92
CA ASP A 123 1.54 0.98 -13.54
C ASP A 123 0.51 0.79 -14.67
N ALA A 124 -0.38 1.77 -14.86
CA ALA A 124 -1.48 1.70 -15.82
C ALA A 124 -1.04 2.20 -17.20
N ASP A 125 -1.37 1.44 -18.25
CA ASP A 125 -1.17 1.90 -19.64
C ASP A 125 -2.05 3.11 -20.00
N HIS A 126 -3.24 3.17 -19.40
CA HIS A 126 -4.25 4.21 -19.59
C HIS A 126 -4.91 4.55 -18.25
N GLU A 127 -5.32 5.81 -18.06
CA GLU A 127 -5.99 6.26 -16.83
C GLU A 127 -7.26 5.45 -16.52
N ASP A 128 -7.99 4.99 -17.55
CA ASP A 128 -9.18 4.15 -17.40
C ASP A 128 -8.88 2.74 -16.84
N SER A 129 -7.63 2.29 -16.90
CA SER A 129 -7.19 1.01 -16.35
C SER A 129 -6.85 1.10 -14.85
N VAL A 130 -6.76 2.30 -14.28
CA VAL A 130 -6.42 2.50 -12.86
C VAL A 130 -7.57 2.00 -11.98
N THR A 131 -7.27 1.07 -11.08
CA THR A 131 -8.26 0.54 -10.12
C THR A 131 -7.98 0.97 -8.68
N LEU A 132 -6.89 1.72 -8.43
CA LEU A 132 -6.57 2.25 -7.11
C LEU A 132 -7.69 3.15 -6.58
N PRO A 133 -8.24 2.88 -5.37
CA PRO A 133 -9.24 3.74 -4.77
C PRO A 133 -8.77 5.17 -4.60
N ARG A 134 -9.59 6.12 -5.06
CA ARG A 134 -9.26 7.55 -5.06
C ARG A 134 -8.76 8.11 -3.71
N PRO A 135 -9.30 7.70 -2.54
CA PRO A 135 -8.77 8.16 -1.25
C PRO A 135 -7.29 7.82 -1.01
N LEU A 136 -6.81 6.67 -1.49
CA LEU A 136 -5.41 6.25 -1.34
C LEU A 136 -4.48 7.13 -2.19
N GLU A 137 -4.88 7.40 -3.43
CA GLU A 137 -4.12 8.27 -4.33
C GLU A 137 -4.10 9.72 -3.80
N VAL A 138 -5.25 10.25 -3.36
CA VAL A 138 -5.33 11.60 -2.77
C VAL A 138 -4.48 11.70 -1.52
N ALA A 139 -4.51 10.69 -0.64
CA ALA A 139 -3.64 10.60 0.52
C ALA A 139 -2.16 10.64 0.14
N CYS A 140 -1.75 9.89 -0.89
CA CYS A 140 -0.37 9.90 -1.38
C CYS A 140 0.03 11.27 -1.93
N ILE A 141 -0.82 11.92 -2.74
CA ILE A 141 -0.56 13.25 -3.30
C ILE A 141 -0.40 14.26 -2.15
N MET A 142 -1.33 14.30 -1.20
CA MET A 142 -1.28 15.24 -0.08
C MET A 142 -0.02 15.03 0.76
N TYR A 143 0.32 13.78 1.08
CA TYR A 143 1.48 13.51 1.90
C TYR A 143 2.80 13.78 1.17
N ALA A 144 2.90 13.46 -0.13
CA ALA A 144 4.06 13.83 -0.95
C ALA A 144 4.26 15.35 -1.00
N MET A 145 3.19 16.13 -1.10
CA MET A 145 3.25 17.60 -1.03
C MET A 145 3.73 18.10 0.33
N ASP A 146 3.26 17.50 1.43
CA ASP A 146 3.69 17.87 2.79
C ASP A 146 5.19 17.59 2.98
N LEU A 147 5.66 16.43 2.51
CA LEU A 147 7.07 16.08 2.54
C LEU A 147 7.92 17.03 1.68
N PHE A 148 7.46 17.34 0.46
CA PHE A 148 8.13 18.27 -0.46
C PHE A 148 8.27 19.68 0.15
N LYS A 149 7.16 20.23 0.68
CA LYS A 149 7.17 21.54 1.35
C LYS A 149 8.10 21.55 2.56
N GLY A 150 8.09 20.45 3.32
CA GLY A 150 9.03 20.24 4.42
C GLY A 150 10.47 20.35 3.94
N SER A 151 10.86 19.61 2.89
CA SER A 151 12.22 19.66 2.34
C SER A 151 12.63 21.05 1.84
N THR A 152 11.75 21.76 1.12
CA THR A 152 12.06 23.10 0.59
C THR A 152 12.11 24.17 1.69
N ALA A 153 11.31 24.03 2.75
CA ALA A 153 11.35 24.93 3.89
C ALA A 153 12.74 24.91 4.54
N PHE A 154 13.34 23.71 4.70
CA PHE A 154 14.70 23.57 5.20
C PHE A 154 15.74 24.21 4.28
N GLU A 155 15.57 24.20 2.95
CA GLU A 155 16.49 24.90 2.04
C GLU A 155 16.38 26.43 2.18
N SER A 156 15.15 26.96 2.30
CA SER A 156 14.92 28.39 2.47
C SER A 156 15.35 28.92 3.85
N GLU A 157 15.24 28.08 4.89
CA GLU A 157 15.59 28.43 6.27
C GLU A 157 17.10 28.24 6.56
N ARG A 158 17.78 27.30 5.87
CA ARG A 158 19.24 27.12 5.96
C ARG A 158 20.05 28.29 5.38
N ILE A 159 19.42 29.26 4.72
CA ILE A 159 20.05 30.53 4.31
C ILE A 159 20.08 31.54 5.48
N ALA A 160 19.40 31.28 6.59
CA ALA A 160 19.44 32.08 7.81
C ALA A 160 19.62 31.19 9.05
N ASP A 161 20.87 30.81 9.32
CA ASP A 161 21.37 30.37 10.64
C ASP A 161 20.46 29.47 11.49
N TYR A 162 20.55 28.13 11.33
CA TYR A 162 20.92 27.22 12.43
C TYR A 162 20.85 25.74 12.00
N SER A 163 21.84 24.97 12.49
CA SER A 163 21.85 23.51 12.50
C SER A 163 20.94 23.00 13.61
N VAL A 164 19.84 22.31 13.27
CA VAL A 164 19.04 21.57 14.25
C VAL A 164 19.28 20.07 14.09
N LYS A 165 19.90 19.51 15.13
CA LYS A 165 20.11 18.10 15.38
C LYS A 165 18.77 17.38 15.49
N TYR A 166 18.56 16.35 14.67
CA TYR A 166 17.51 15.37 14.91
C TYR A 166 17.83 14.58 16.17
N GLN A 167 17.17 14.92 17.28
CA GLN A 167 16.97 13.96 18.34
C GLN A 167 16.01 12.89 17.83
N VAL A 168 16.47 11.65 17.90
CA VAL A 168 15.71 10.44 17.63
C VAL A 168 14.49 10.41 18.55
N ALA A 169 13.33 10.85 18.04
CA ALA A 169 12.05 10.71 18.69
C ALA A 169 11.60 9.24 18.58
N LYS A 170 11.91 8.47 19.63
CA LYS A 170 11.20 7.23 19.93
C LYS A 170 9.78 7.59 20.38
N GLU A 171 8.86 7.64 19.40
CA GLU A 171 7.47 7.15 19.41
C GLU A 171 6.70 7.84 18.27
N SER A 172 6.48 7.08 17.19
CA SER A 172 5.50 7.33 16.12
C SER A 172 5.88 8.35 15.03
N GLY A 173 6.63 7.87 14.03
CA GLY A 173 6.49 8.32 12.63
C GLY A 173 5.09 7.98 12.09
N SER A 174 4.08 8.64 12.64
CA SER A 174 2.67 8.45 12.33
C SER A 174 2.27 9.38 11.19
N LEU A 175 1.50 8.87 10.22
CA LEU A 175 0.97 9.68 9.13
C LEU A 175 0.13 10.86 9.69
N PRO A 176 0.06 12.01 9.01
CA PRO A 176 -0.79 13.11 9.47
C PRO A 176 -2.25 12.67 9.65
N PRO A 177 -3.00 13.21 10.64
CA PRO A 177 -4.36 12.72 10.95
C PRO A 177 -5.35 12.76 9.77
N HIS A 178 -5.23 13.78 8.91
CA HIS A 178 -6.08 13.90 7.73
C HIS A 178 -5.78 12.82 6.66
N ILE A 179 -4.52 12.37 6.57
CA ILE A 179 -4.11 11.24 5.73
C ILE A 179 -4.66 9.94 6.32
N GLN A 180 -4.52 9.75 7.64
CA GLN A 180 -5.07 8.58 8.34
C GLN A 180 -6.58 8.43 8.12
N ALA A 181 -7.34 9.52 8.19
CA ALA A 181 -8.78 9.51 7.97
C ALA A 181 -9.15 8.95 6.59
N LEU A 182 -8.43 9.34 5.54
CA LEU A 182 -8.65 8.88 4.16
C LEU A 182 -8.35 7.39 3.98
N ILE A 183 -7.30 6.89 4.64
CA ILE A 183 -6.81 5.52 4.43
C ILE A 183 -7.32 4.51 5.47
N SER A 184 -7.99 4.97 6.54
CA SER A 184 -8.50 4.12 7.63
C SER A 184 -9.34 2.91 7.17
N PRO A 185 -10.15 2.98 6.10
CA PRO A 185 -10.89 1.81 5.63
C PRO A 185 -10.00 0.72 5.01
N TYR A 186 -8.78 1.07 4.60
CA TYR A 186 -7.87 0.19 3.86
C TYR A 186 -6.78 -0.44 4.73
N VAL A 187 -6.76 -0.12 6.03
CA VAL A 187 -5.82 -0.71 6.99
C VAL A 187 -6.09 -2.20 7.14
N GLY A 188 -5.04 -2.99 7.02
CA GLY A 188 -5.05 -4.43 7.24
C GLY A 188 -5.52 -4.83 8.62
N ARG A 189 -6.48 -5.76 8.69
CA ARG A 189 -7.14 -6.19 9.94
C ARG A 189 -6.80 -7.61 10.39
N TRP A 190 -5.82 -8.26 9.76
CA TRP A 190 -5.48 -9.64 10.07
C TRP A 190 -4.79 -9.80 11.44
N ALA A 191 -5.03 -10.92 12.09
CA ALA A 191 -4.28 -11.35 13.25
C ALA A 191 -2.80 -11.57 12.86
N VAL A 192 -1.89 -11.04 13.67
CA VAL A 192 -0.42 -11.25 13.55
C VAL A 192 -0.08 -12.60 14.17
#